data_AF-A0A7W8ETV5-F1
#
_entry.id   AF-A0A7W8ETV5-F1
#
_cell.length_a   1.000
_cell.length_b   1.000
_cell.length_c   1.000
_cell.angle_alpha   90.00
_cell.angle_beta   90.00
_cell.angle_gamma   90.00
#
_symmetry.space_group_name_H-M   'P 1'
#
loop_
_entity.id
_entity.type
_entity.pdbx_description
1 polymer ?
#
loop_
_entity_poly.entity_id
_entity_poly.type
_entity_poly.pdbx_seq_one_letter_code
_entity_poly.pdbx_strand_id
1 'polypeptide(L)'
;MGPFYASTALGGGRRRTSTSRSRPRAAPAPSGAQLERARRQAERAQQEAERDAAIAHLRALRQQMTSVHLQSFAPAHPPAVPGPPQLGLPWALAEAKAFHLAGLGVFARSGRAEAKLRAEQDAPGYLAAEQARLQGVHGELAAEAHQWWQALVANDEATVCETVNYAFSDNPAAGCAVGVDGSVMSVVMRQQDIDTLPDQTPGVTSAGRPTLKTLTKRDRVLWWLTAMGSNVIATLKEGFAVAPGITAIDLAVITRMPDTQRLGFAAYGRWSRQAVEAGPWREPEDALRFLDVGDDVACAVTTTASGNLSSAIKPLDTSRLPGLQSLLDHAQDDAASVDATLADLDGDLRATVPATPDAPAPDHYRIRTFAEWRTQTPSVAPPPAIGEPAPAAPTALVPGQNLTLPDEAWDGLHIAFSFGGADADLTLFLTDAQSRVASDEDFVFYNQPSAAEGAVRLLGKLNDGTHTVERAAVHLAALPEHVQRMTIAINMDVDTGLTCGSLTHAELSVGCATAVWAFQPPADPAIRAMVVAELYRHRSADGRPVWKLRAVGQGWADGLDDLARAHGVDVG
;
A
#
# COMPACT_ATOMS: atom_id res chain seq x y z
N MET A 1 -36.23 6.89 -30.50
CA MET A 1 -35.02 6.90 -31.35
C MET A 1 -33.93 6.16 -30.61
N GLY A 2 -33.61 4.95 -31.06
CA GLY A 2 -32.70 3.97 -30.44
C GLY A 2 -33.04 2.57 -30.97
N PRO A 3 -32.08 1.68 -31.26
CA PRO A 3 -31.92 1.12 -32.60
C PRO A 3 -32.52 -0.29 -32.81
N PHE A 4 -32.95 -0.53 -34.06
CA PHE A 4 -33.29 -1.86 -34.58
C PHE A 4 -32.01 -2.61 -34.95
N TYR A 5 -31.80 -3.80 -34.36
CA TYR A 5 -30.80 -4.75 -34.83
C TYR A 5 -31.30 -5.49 -36.07
N ALA A 6 -30.53 -5.40 -37.15
CA ALA A 6 -30.62 -6.28 -38.30
C ALA A 6 -29.76 -7.52 -38.04
N SER A 7 -30.34 -8.71 -38.15
CA SER A 7 -29.60 -9.97 -38.25
C SER A 7 -29.94 -10.66 -39.56
N THR A 8 -29.02 -10.60 -40.53
CA THR A 8 -29.03 -11.44 -41.73
C THR A 8 -28.21 -12.70 -41.46
N ALA A 9 -28.86 -13.87 -41.53
CA ALA A 9 -28.16 -15.15 -41.66
C ALA A 9 -28.64 -15.83 -42.95
N LEU A 10 -27.71 -15.95 -43.90
CA LEU A 10 -27.83 -16.73 -45.13
C LEU A 10 -27.59 -18.21 -44.81
N GLY A 11 -28.61 -19.04 -45.03
CA GLY A 11 -28.51 -20.50 -44.97
C GLY A 11 -29.23 -21.12 -46.16
N GLY A 12 -28.47 -21.50 -47.18
CA GLY A 12 -28.97 -22.08 -48.42
C GLY A 12 -29.56 -23.47 -48.22
N GLY A 13 -30.81 -23.65 -48.66
CA GLY A 13 -31.47 -24.94 -48.74
C GLY A 13 -32.47 -24.95 -49.90
N ARG A 14 -32.03 -25.42 -51.08
CA ARG A 14 -32.88 -25.63 -52.25
C ARG A 14 -33.95 -26.67 -51.92
N ARG A 15 -35.21 -26.25 -51.79
CA ARG A 15 -36.39 -27.11 -52.01
C ARG A 15 -37.34 -26.43 -53.01
N ARG A 16 -37.57 -27.14 -54.12
CA ARG A 16 -38.62 -26.86 -55.10
C ARG A 16 -39.98 -27.16 -54.45
N THR A 17 -40.81 -26.14 -54.28
CA THR A 17 -42.25 -26.31 -54.08
C THR A 17 -43.00 -25.13 -54.73
N SER A 18 -43.77 -25.47 -55.77
CA SER A 18 -44.91 -24.76 -56.37
C SER A 18 -45.02 -23.24 -56.18
N THR A 19 -44.89 -22.51 -57.28
CA THR A 19 -45.37 -21.14 -57.45
C THR A 19 -46.90 -21.09 -57.35
N SER A 20 -47.43 -21.01 -56.12
CA SER A 20 -48.73 -20.39 -55.85
C SER A 20 -48.47 -18.90 -55.65
N ARG A 21 -48.83 -18.08 -56.65
CA ARG A 21 -48.91 -16.62 -56.51
C ARG A 21 -50.13 -16.28 -55.64
N SER A 22 -50.08 -16.57 -54.34
CA SER A 22 -50.91 -15.86 -53.38
C SER A 22 -50.26 -14.49 -53.16
N ARG A 23 -50.85 -13.42 -53.71
CA ARG A 23 -50.54 -12.05 -53.29
C ARG A 23 -50.53 -12.04 -51.76
N PRO A 24 -49.51 -11.53 -51.06
CA PRO A 24 -49.65 -11.25 -49.64
C PRO A 24 -50.79 -10.25 -49.54
N ARG A 25 -51.92 -10.72 -49.00
CA ARG A 25 -53.05 -9.86 -48.70
C ARG A 25 -52.49 -8.87 -47.68
N ALA A 26 -52.32 -7.61 -48.08
CA ALA A 26 -51.86 -6.56 -47.18
C ALA A 26 -52.74 -6.65 -45.93
N ALA A 27 -52.12 -6.87 -44.76
CA ALA A 27 -52.86 -6.89 -43.52
C ALA A 27 -53.70 -5.61 -43.47
N PRO A 28 -55.02 -5.69 -43.21
CA PRO A 28 -55.85 -4.49 -43.16
C PRO A 28 -55.21 -3.52 -42.17
N ALA A 29 -55.05 -2.25 -42.60
CA ALA A 29 -54.51 -1.21 -41.74
C ALA A 29 -55.31 -1.20 -40.42
N PRO A 30 -54.63 -1.07 -39.27
CA PRO A 30 -55.31 -1.14 -37.98
C PRO A 30 -56.42 -0.09 -37.91
N SER A 31 -57.59 -0.52 -37.45
CA SER A 31 -58.72 0.41 -37.25
C SER A 31 -58.39 1.46 -36.19
N GLY A 32 -59.07 2.60 -36.20
CA GLY A 32 -58.88 3.65 -35.18
C GLY A 32 -58.98 3.10 -33.74
N ALA A 33 -59.90 2.17 -33.48
CA ALA A 33 -60.06 1.50 -32.19
C ALA A 33 -58.92 0.51 -31.84
N GLN A 34 -58.23 -0.06 -32.84
CA GLN A 34 -57.03 -0.87 -32.60
C GLN A 34 -55.83 0.02 -32.23
N LEU A 35 -55.66 1.16 -32.92
CA LEU A 35 -54.62 2.14 -32.62
C LEU A 35 -54.80 2.75 -31.22
N GLU A 36 -56.04 3.10 -30.84
CA GLU A 36 -56.31 3.68 -29.52
C GLU A 36 -56.08 2.69 -28.37
N ARG A 37 -56.40 1.40 -28.56
CA ARG A 37 -56.07 0.34 -27.59
C ARG A 37 -54.57 0.13 -27.46
N ALA A 38 -53.84 0.09 -28.58
CA ALA A 38 -52.39 -0.02 -28.57
C ALA A 38 -51.74 1.17 -27.85
N ARG A 39 -52.27 2.40 -28.06
CA ARG A 39 -51.81 3.61 -27.36
C ARG A 39 -52.03 3.51 -25.85
N ARG A 40 -53.24 3.14 -25.40
CA ARG A 40 -53.52 2.96 -23.95
C ARG A 40 -52.67 1.84 -23.32
N GLN A 41 -52.37 0.77 -24.07
CA GLN A 41 -51.46 -0.28 -23.62
C GLN A 41 -50.03 0.22 -23.49
N ALA A 42 -49.54 1.00 -24.47
CA ALA A 42 -48.23 1.62 -24.42
C ALA A 42 -48.10 2.62 -23.25
N GLU A 43 -49.11 3.46 -23.03
CA GLU A 43 -49.15 4.41 -21.91
C GLU A 43 -49.11 3.68 -20.55
N ARG A 44 -49.86 2.59 -20.39
CA ARG A 44 -49.80 1.75 -19.17
C ARG A 44 -48.45 1.08 -18.98
N ALA A 45 -47.88 0.52 -20.04
CA ALA A 45 -46.56 -0.10 -19.99
C ALA A 45 -45.46 0.91 -19.64
N GLN A 46 -45.56 2.15 -20.14
CA GLN A 46 -44.66 3.23 -19.78
C GLN A 46 -44.79 3.61 -18.31
N GLN A 47 -46.01 3.79 -17.79
CA GLN A 47 -46.25 4.08 -16.37
C GLN A 47 -45.74 2.96 -15.46
N GLU A 48 -45.92 1.69 -15.85
CA GLU A 48 -45.36 0.55 -15.12
C GLU A 48 -43.84 0.56 -15.13
N ALA A 49 -43.21 0.84 -16.29
CA ALA A 49 -41.76 0.94 -16.40
C ALA A 49 -41.18 2.10 -15.58
N GLU A 50 -41.81 3.27 -15.59
CA GLU A 50 -41.42 4.44 -14.79
C GLU A 50 -41.51 4.14 -13.28
N ARG A 51 -42.60 3.49 -12.84
CA ARG A 51 -42.75 3.05 -11.44
C ARG A 51 -41.67 2.06 -11.04
N ASP A 52 -41.42 1.05 -11.88
CA ASP A 52 -40.45 0.00 -11.58
C ASP A 52 -39.02 0.58 -11.54
N ALA A 53 -38.71 1.55 -12.42
CA ALA A 53 -37.47 2.32 -12.37
C ALA A 53 -37.34 3.16 -11.10
N ALA A 54 -38.40 3.85 -10.66
CA ALA A 54 -38.40 4.60 -9.40
C ALA A 54 -38.20 3.69 -8.18
N ILE A 55 -38.82 2.51 -8.16
CA ILE A 55 -38.62 1.50 -7.12
C ILE A 55 -37.17 1.02 -7.10
N ALA A 56 -36.60 0.70 -8.27
CA ALA A 56 -35.21 0.29 -8.39
C ALA A 56 -34.25 1.38 -7.90
N HIS A 57 -34.51 2.63 -8.27
CA HIS A 57 -33.72 3.79 -7.83
C HIS A 57 -33.76 3.97 -6.31
N LEU A 58 -34.94 3.90 -5.68
CA LEU A 58 -35.06 4.02 -4.23
C LEU A 58 -34.36 2.87 -3.47
N ARG A 59 -34.39 1.65 -4.03
CA ARG A 59 -33.65 0.51 -3.45
C ARG A 59 -32.14 0.73 -3.53
N ALA A 60 -31.65 1.16 -4.70
CA ALA A 60 -30.24 1.46 -4.90
C ALA A 60 -29.76 2.58 -3.98
N LEU A 61 -30.53 3.68 -3.88
CA LEU A 61 -30.23 4.79 -2.98
C LEU A 61 -30.19 4.34 -1.52
N ARG A 62 -31.18 3.56 -1.07
CA ARG A 62 -31.19 3.04 0.30
C ARG A 62 -29.97 2.18 0.56
N GLN A 63 -29.68 1.23 -0.32
CA GLN A 63 -28.51 0.37 -0.21
C GLN A 63 -27.22 1.19 -0.13
N GLN A 64 -27.01 2.11 -1.08
CA GLN A 64 -25.81 2.97 -1.13
C GLN A 64 -25.61 3.76 0.17
N MET A 65 -26.68 4.33 0.74
CA MET A 65 -26.59 5.10 1.97
C MET A 65 -26.37 4.25 3.23
N THR A 66 -26.86 3.01 3.25
CA THR A 66 -26.82 2.16 4.46
C THR A 66 -25.76 1.06 4.42
N SER A 67 -24.92 0.99 3.39
CA SER A 67 -23.92 -0.08 3.23
C SER A 67 -22.47 0.40 3.11
N VAL A 68 -22.19 1.68 3.38
CA VAL A 68 -20.82 2.24 3.35
C VAL A 68 -19.88 1.50 4.31
N HIS A 69 -20.35 1.16 5.51
CA HIS A 69 -19.57 0.41 6.50
C HIS A 69 -19.14 -1.01 6.07
N LEU A 70 -19.77 -1.58 5.03
CA LEU A 70 -19.41 -2.90 4.49
C LEU A 70 -18.15 -2.83 3.61
N GLN A 71 -17.70 -1.63 3.23
CA GLN A 71 -16.44 -1.45 2.53
C GLN A 71 -15.26 -1.89 3.40
N SER A 72 -14.21 -2.38 2.75
CA SER A 72 -12.96 -2.78 3.41
C SER A 72 -11.89 -1.74 3.11
N PHE A 73 -11.18 -1.31 4.14
CA PHE A 73 -10.11 -0.35 4.04
C PHE A 73 -8.80 -1.08 4.29
N ALA A 74 -7.87 -1.03 3.34
CA ALA A 74 -6.59 -1.70 3.48
C ALA A 74 -5.75 -0.97 4.54
N PRO A 75 -5.13 -1.70 5.49
CA PRO A 75 -4.21 -1.09 6.44
C PRO A 75 -3.09 -0.34 5.71
N ALA A 76 -2.65 0.78 6.29
CA ALA A 76 -1.49 1.51 5.81
C ALA A 76 -0.23 0.65 6.00
N HIS A 77 0.69 0.75 5.04
CA HIS A 77 1.98 0.08 5.06
C HIS A 77 3.09 1.10 4.81
N PRO A 78 4.33 0.81 5.22
CA PRO A 78 5.46 1.68 4.93
C PRO A 78 5.54 1.99 3.42
N PRO A 79 5.71 3.27 3.04
CA PRO A 79 5.77 3.67 1.64
C PRO A 79 6.99 3.06 0.96
N ALA A 80 6.79 2.44 -0.20
CA ALA A 80 7.86 1.89 -1.03
C ALA A 80 8.31 2.93 -2.06
N VAL A 81 9.54 3.44 -1.92
CA VAL A 81 10.11 4.38 -2.89
C VAL A 81 10.67 3.59 -4.10
N PRO A 82 10.16 3.80 -5.31
CA PRO A 82 10.63 3.08 -6.49
C PRO A 82 12.10 3.41 -6.76
N GLY A 83 12.87 2.39 -7.11
CA GLY A 83 14.29 2.54 -7.43
C GLY A 83 14.52 3.40 -8.69
N PRO A 84 15.71 4.02 -8.82
CA PRO A 84 16.04 4.83 -9.99
C PRO A 84 16.13 3.98 -11.27
N PRO A 85 16.00 4.61 -12.45
CA PRO A 85 16.18 3.92 -13.72
C PRO A 85 17.60 3.36 -13.84
N GLN A 86 17.72 2.12 -14.33
CA GLN A 86 19.00 1.46 -14.54
C GLN A 86 19.63 1.94 -15.85
N LEU A 87 20.67 2.77 -15.74
CA LEU A 87 21.43 3.28 -16.89
C LEU A 87 22.57 2.32 -17.24
N GLY A 88 22.85 2.17 -18.54
CA GLY A 88 23.92 1.30 -19.03
C GLY A 88 24.96 2.04 -19.87
N LEU A 89 26.15 1.45 -20.01
CA LEU A 89 27.24 2.00 -20.82
C LEU A 89 26.86 2.29 -22.28
N PRO A 90 26.05 1.46 -22.98
CA PRO A 90 25.61 1.78 -24.34
C PRO A 90 24.83 3.09 -24.44
N TRP A 91 24.02 3.41 -23.44
CA TRP A 91 23.27 4.67 -23.37
C TRP A 91 24.21 5.86 -23.15
N ALA A 92 25.10 5.77 -22.17
CA ALA A 92 26.07 6.83 -21.85
C ALA A 92 26.99 7.12 -23.05
N LEU A 93 27.37 6.06 -23.77
CA LEU A 93 28.19 6.17 -24.98
C LEU A 93 27.43 6.85 -26.12
N ALA A 94 26.13 6.60 -26.27
CA ALA A 94 25.30 7.26 -27.28
C ALA A 94 25.19 8.77 -27.01
N GLU A 95 24.95 9.16 -25.76
CA GLU A 95 24.90 10.56 -25.32
C GLU A 95 26.24 11.29 -25.52
N ALA A 96 27.34 10.68 -25.07
CA ALA A 96 28.68 11.23 -25.25
C ALA A 96 29.06 11.37 -26.74
N LYS A 97 28.69 10.39 -27.58
CA LYS A 97 28.90 10.45 -29.03
C LYS A 97 28.08 11.55 -29.67
N ALA A 98 26.81 11.70 -29.28
CA ALA A 98 25.94 12.76 -29.80
C ALA A 98 26.54 14.15 -29.49
N PHE A 99 27.04 14.34 -28.27
CA PHE A 99 27.70 15.58 -27.85
C PHE A 99 29.00 15.87 -28.62
N HIS A 100 29.96 14.93 -28.63
CA HIS A 100 31.28 15.16 -29.25
C HIS A 100 31.24 15.21 -30.78
N LEU A 101 30.24 14.59 -31.42
CA LEU A 101 30.04 14.67 -32.88
C LEU A 101 29.24 15.90 -33.31
N ALA A 102 28.64 16.64 -32.36
CA ALA A 102 27.88 17.84 -32.66
C ALA A 102 28.77 18.88 -33.38
N GLY A 103 28.28 19.42 -34.50
CA GLY A 103 29.01 20.41 -35.30
C GLY A 103 30.10 19.87 -36.24
N LEU A 104 30.41 18.57 -36.22
CA LEU A 104 31.39 17.97 -37.14
C LEU A 104 30.75 17.50 -38.46
N GLY A 105 31.21 18.06 -39.57
CA GLY A 105 30.78 17.65 -40.92
C GLY A 105 31.09 16.18 -41.22
N VAL A 106 30.24 15.54 -42.04
CA VAL A 106 30.33 14.09 -42.38
C VAL A 106 31.65 13.68 -43.04
N PHE A 107 32.35 14.63 -43.70
CA PHE A 107 33.63 14.39 -44.36
C PHE A 107 34.86 14.60 -43.46
N ALA A 108 34.70 15.09 -42.22
CA ALA A 108 35.79 15.33 -41.27
C ALA A 108 36.25 14.02 -40.59
N ARG A 109 36.79 13.07 -41.37
CA ARG A 109 37.09 11.69 -40.92
C ARG A 109 37.98 11.63 -39.68
N SER A 110 39.08 12.40 -39.65
CA SER A 110 39.99 12.45 -38.50
C SER A 110 39.31 13.04 -37.25
N GLY A 111 38.67 14.21 -37.39
CA GLY A 111 37.95 14.86 -36.28
C GLY A 111 36.81 14.01 -35.71
N ARG A 112 36.07 13.26 -36.56
CA ARG A 112 35.02 12.33 -36.11
C ARG A 112 35.59 11.10 -35.41
N ALA A 113 36.79 10.62 -35.80
CA ALA A 113 37.46 9.52 -35.11
C ALA A 113 37.93 9.95 -33.71
N GLU A 114 38.54 11.12 -33.61
CA GLU A 114 38.92 11.71 -32.31
C GLU A 114 37.72 11.96 -31.40
N ALA A 115 36.62 12.48 -31.94
CA ALA A 115 35.38 12.71 -31.18
C ALA A 115 34.79 11.41 -30.61
N LYS A 116 34.84 10.31 -31.37
CA LYS A 116 34.38 9.00 -30.89
C LYS A 116 35.28 8.46 -29.78
N LEU A 117 36.60 8.62 -29.89
CA LEU A 117 37.54 8.20 -28.86
C LEU A 117 37.32 8.97 -27.56
N ARG A 118 37.09 10.30 -27.63
CA ARG A 118 36.75 11.13 -26.46
C ARG A 118 35.43 10.68 -25.83
N ALA A 119 34.43 10.35 -26.65
CA ALA A 119 33.17 9.82 -26.14
C ALA A 119 33.33 8.47 -25.41
N GLU A 120 34.20 7.58 -25.91
CA GLU A 120 34.52 6.30 -25.25
C GLU A 120 35.28 6.51 -23.92
N GLN A 121 36.11 7.55 -23.82
CA GLN A 121 36.82 7.92 -22.60
C GLN A 121 35.90 8.57 -21.55
N ASP A 122 34.99 9.45 -21.97
CA ASP A 122 34.12 10.22 -21.07
C ASP A 122 32.89 9.42 -20.59
N ALA A 123 32.37 8.50 -21.41
CA ALA A 123 31.10 7.80 -21.13
C ALA A 123 31.07 7.02 -19.81
N PRO A 124 32.13 6.29 -19.38
CA PRO A 124 32.14 5.63 -18.07
C PRO A 124 32.03 6.62 -16.90
N GLY A 125 32.72 7.76 -16.98
CA GLY A 125 32.69 8.79 -15.95
C GLY A 125 31.33 9.49 -15.85
N TYR A 126 30.69 9.75 -17.00
CA TYR A 126 29.33 10.26 -17.07
C TYR A 126 28.31 9.26 -16.49
N LEU A 127 28.42 7.98 -16.86
CA LEU A 127 27.53 6.92 -16.34
C LEU A 127 27.64 6.81 -14.82
N ALA A 128 28.86 6.71 -14.28
CA ALA A 128 29.10 6.56 -12.85
C ALA A 128 28.57 7.77 -12.07
N ALA A 129 28.83 8.99 -12.56
CA ALA A 129 28.35 10.21 -11.92
C ALA A 129 26.82 10.29 -11.89
N GLU A 130 26.15 9.91 -12.98
CA GLU A 130 24.69 9.97 -13.04
C GLU A 130 24.02 8.85 -12.24
N GLN A 131 24.58 7.63 -12.25
CA GLN A 131 24.11 6.54 -11.39
C GLN A 131 24.24 6.89 -9.90
N ALA A 132 25.40 7.41 -9.47
CA ALA A 132 25.61 7.82 -8.09
C ALA A 132 24.64 8.94 -7.67
N ARG A 133 24.37 9.89 -8.56
CA ARG A 133 23.39 10.94 -8.28
C ARG A 133 21.97 10.38 -8.13
N LEU A 134 21.54 9.53 -9.05
CA LEU A 134 20.20 8.92 -9.02
C LEU A 134 20.01 8.06 -7.76
N GLN A 135 21.06 7.35 -7.33
CA GLN A 135 21.07 6.63 -6.06
C GLN A 135 21.00 7.57 -4.85
N GLY A 136 21.72 8.69 -4.88
CA GLY A 136 21.63 9.73 -3.83
C GLY A 136 20.20 10.28 -3.69
N VAL A 137 19.55 10.63 -4.81
CA VAL A 137 18.16 11.08 -4.82
C VAL A 137 17.21 10.00 -4.29
N HIS A 138 17.40 8.74 -4.67
CA HIS A 138 16.62 7.63 -4.13
C HIS A 138 16.78 7.50 -2.61
N GLY A 139 18.00 7.63 -2.11
CA GLY A 139 18.30 7.60 -0.68
C GLY A 139 17.62 8.73 0.09
N GLU A 140 17.63 9.95 -0.44
CA GLU A 140 16.92 11.11 0.14
C GLU A 140 15.41 10.84 0.20
N LEU A 141 14.80 10.42 -0.91
CA LEU A 141 13.37 10.08 -0.97
C LEU A 141 13.01 8.94 0.00
N ALA A 142 13.83 7.90 0.08
CA ALA A 142 13.61 6.78 0.99
C ALA A 142 13.71 7.21 2.46
N ALA A 143 14.63 8.12 2.79
CA ALA A 143 14.77 8.67 4.14
C ALA A 143 13.58 9.55 4.51
N GLU A 144 13.12 10.42 3.61
CA GLU A 144 11.91 11.25 3.81
C GLU A 144 10.67 10.36 4.02
N ALA A 145 10.49 9.35 3.17
CA ALA A 145 9.38 8.41 3.26
C ALA A 145 9.41 7.61 4.58
N HIS A 146 10.60 7.22 5.04
CA HIS A 146 10.78 6.55 6.34
C HIS A 146 10.44 7.48 7.51
N GLN A 147 10.92 8.72 7.50
CA GLN A 147 10.63 9.70 8.55
C GLN A 147 9.14 9.99 8.65
N TRP A 148 8.47 10.19 7.51
CA TRP A 148 7.02 10.34 7.44
C TRP A 148 6.29 9.14 8.05
N TRP A 149 6.70 7.91 7.70
CA TRP A 149 6.10 6.70 8.25
C TRP A 149 6.26 6.60 9.78
N GLN A 150 7.44 6.95 10.30
CA GLN A 150 7.68 6.98 11.75
C GLN A 150 6.80 8.02 12.45
N ALA A 151 6.63 9.21 11.85
CA ALA A 151 5.73 10.24 12.39
C ALA A 151 4.27 9.74 12.43
N LEU A 152 3.81 9.08 11.38
CA LEU A 152 2.46 8.49 11.31
C LEU A 152 2.25 7.42 12.40
N VAL A 153 3.20 6.50 12.57
CA VAL A 153 3.12 5.43 13.60
C VAL A 153 3.24 5.99 15.02
N ALA A 154 4.01 7.07 15.20
CA ALA A 154 4.16 7.76 16.47
C ALA A 154 2.96 8.67 16.84
N ASN A 155 1.90 8.68 16.01
CA ASN A 155 0.72 9.53 16.16
C ASN A 155 1.04 11.02 16.18
N ASP A 156 2.02 11.47 15.37
CA ASP A 156 2.24 12.90 15.16
C ASP A 156 0.97 13.55 14.61
N GLU A 157 0.44 14.55 15.33
CA GLU A 157 -0.88 15.12 15.06
C GLU A 157 -1.00 15.66 13.63
N ALA A 158 0.01 16.40 13.16
CA ALA A 158 -0.01 16.98 11.82
C ALA A 158 -0.01 15.88 10.74
N THR A 159 0.88 14.90 10.88
CA THR A 159 1.01 13.78 9.94
C THR A 159 -0.25 12.92 9.90
N VAL A 160 -0.82 12.58 11.06
CA VAL A 160 -2.05 11.78 11.17
C VAL A 160 -3.24 12.53 10.58
N CYS A 161 -3.47 13.78 10.98
CA CYS A 161 -4.59 14.57 10.49
C CYS A 161 -4.51 14.78 8.98
N GLU A 162 -3.33 15.11 8.43
CA GLU A 162 -3.13 15.24 6.98
C GLU A 162 -3.44 13.94 6.24
N THR A 163 -2.87 12.82 6.70
CA THR A 163 -3.02 11.52 6.03
C THR A 163 -4.46 11.01 6.09
N VAL A 164 -5.12 11.13 7.26
CA VAL A 164 -6.51 10.72 7.45
C VAL A 164 -7.47 11.62 6.66
N ASN A 165 -7.24 12.94 6.64
CA ASN A 165 -8.08 13.85 5.85
C ASN A 165 -7.91 13.63 4.35
N TYR A 166 -6.70 13.30 3.90
CA TYR A 166 -6.47 12.88 2.52
C TYR A 166 -7.28 11.62 2.19
N ALA A 167 -7.28 10.62 3.08
CA ALA A 167 -8.08 9.42 2.89
C ALA A 167 -9.59 9.73 2.86
N PHE A 168 -10.10 10.53 3.81
CA PHE A 168 -11.51 10.91 3.86
C PHE A 168 -12.00 11.76 2.67
N SER A 169 -11.11 12.23 1.81
CA SER A 169 -11.45 13.12 0.69
C SER A 169 -12.35 12.47 -0.37
N ASP A 170 -12.31 11.15 -0.49
CA ASP A 170 -13.11 10.38 -1.46
C ASP A 170 -14.44 9.86 -0.86
N ASN A 171 -14.66 10.07 0.44
CA ASN A 171 -15.83 9.56 1.13
C ASN A 171 -17.11 10.35 0.82
N PRO A 172 -18.26 9.66 0.77
CA PRO A 172 -19.55 10.31 0.60
C PRO A 172 -19.97 11.18 1.79
N ALA A 173 -19.45 10.90 3.00
CA ALA A 173 -19.62 11.74 4.18
C ALA A 173 -18.35 12.56 4.43
N ALA A 174 -18.49 13.88 4.59
CA ALA A 174 -17.35 14.75 4.87
C ALA A 174 -16.91 14.57 6.32
N GLY A 175 -15.88 13.75 6.52
CA GLY A 175 -15.17 13.59 7.79
C GLY A 175 -13.90 14.43 7.79
N CYS A 176 -13.55 14.98 8.95
CA CYS A 176 -12.33 15.73 9.17
C CYS A 176 -11.73 15.32 10.52
N ALA A 177 -10.52 14.79 10.50
CA ALA A 177 -9.66 14.66 11.68
C ALA A 177 -9.19 16.06 12.08
N VAL A 178 -9.46 16.43 13.34
CA VAL A 178 -9.23 17.78 13.88
C VAL A 178 -8.14 17.84 14.93
N GLY A 179 -7.64 16.68 15.38
CA GLY A 179 -6.56 16.61 16.35
C GLY A 179 -6.32 15.19 16.86
N VAL A 180 -5.18 15.02 17.55
CA VAL A 180 -4.74 13.75 18.13
C VAL A 180 -4.22 14.01 19.54
N ASP A 181 -4.71 13.24 20.51
CA ASP A 181 -4.21 13.21 21.89
C ASP A 181 -3.69 11.81 22.22
N GLY A 182 -2.37 11.65 22.19
CA GLY A 182 -1.71 10.36 22.38
C GLY A 182 -2.08 9.34 21.31
N SER A 183 -2.96 8.40 21.64
CA SER A 183 -3.49 7.39 20.70
C SER A 183 -4.98 7.53 20.41
N VAL A 184 -5.56 8.68 20.77
CA VAL A 184 -6.96 9.02 20.53
C VAL A 184 -7.04 10.13 19.48
N MET A 185 -7.72 9.86 18.37
CA MET A 185 -7.96 10.85 17.32
C MET A 185 -9.35 11.47 17.47
N SER A 186 -9.46 12.78 17.28
CA SER A 186 -10.75 13.50 17.25
C SER A 186 -11.20 13.72 15.81
N VAL A 187 -12.44 13.34 15.50
CA VAL A 187 -13.03 13.45 14.16
C VAL A 187 -14.39 14.15 14.23
N VAL A 188 -14.60 15.09 13.31
CA VAL A 188 -15.91 15.71 13.07
C VAL A 188 -16.43 15.22 11.72
N MET A 189 -17.67 14.74 11.69
CA MET A 189 -18.31 14.23 10.49
C MET A 189 -19.62 14.97 10.20
N ARG A 190 -19.86 15.30 8.93
CA ARG A 190 -21.15 15.81 8.45
C ARG A 190 -22.06 14.67 8.01
N GLN A 191 -23.26 14.60 8.59
CA GLN A 191 -24.31 13.65 8.18
C GLN A 191 -25.39 14.32 7.35
N GLN A 192 -25.69 13.77 6.18
CA GLN A 192 -26.77 14.25 5.30
C GLN A 192 -28.08 14.56 6.06
N ASP A 193 -28.72 15.68 5.76
CA ASP A 193 -29.91 16.14 6.50
C ASP A 193 -31.11 15.23 6.23
N ILE A 194 -31.90 14.94 7.27
CA ILE A 194 -33.05 14.03 7.16
C ILE A 194 -34.11 14.49 6.16
N ASP A 195 -34.20 15.80 5.92
CA ASP A 195 -35.14 16.41 4.99
C ASP A 195 -34.77 16.15 3.52
N THR A 196 -33.54 15.73 3.26
CA THR A 196 -33.08 15.35 1.91
C THR A 196 -33.45 13.91 1.53
N LEU A 197 -33.95 13.10 2.48
CA LEU A 197 -34.41 11.75 2.19
C LEU A 197 -35.70 11.75 1.36
N PRO A 198 -35.90 10.74 0.49
CA PRO A 198 -37.11 10.63 -0.31
C PRO A 198 -38.41 10.55 0.52
N ASP A 199 -39.50 11.08 -0.05
CA ASP A 199 -40.84 10.99 0.55
C ASP A 199 -41.50 9.63 0.36
N GLN A 200 -40.95 8.80 -0.53
CA GLN A 200 -41.52 7.51 -0.92
C GLN A 200 -40.58 6.35 -0.61
N THR A 201 -41.16 5.17 -0.43
CA THR A 201 -40.44 3.92 -0.22
C THR A 201 -41.07 2.79 -1.05
N PRO A 202 -40.26 1.84 -1.56
CA PRO A 202 -40.78 0.63 -2.18
C PRO A 202 -41.68 -0.17 -1.23
N GLY A 203 -42.77 -0.71 -1.76
CA GLY A 203 -43.65 -1.61 -1.05
C GLY A 203 -44.32 -2.60 -2.00
N VAL A 204 -45.19 -3.43 -1.44
CA VAL A 204 -46.07 -4.33 -2.19
C VAL A 204 -47.53 -4.04 -1.90
N THR A 205 -48.36 -4.19 -2.93
CA THR A 205 -49.83 -4.22 -2.82
C THR A 205 -50.27 -5.56 -2.19
N SER A 206 -51.53 -5.65 -1.77
CA SER A 206 -52.13 -6.91 -1.28
C SER A 206 -52.07 -8.05 -2.30
N ALA A 207 -51.99 -7.73 -3.59
CA ALA A 207 -51.83 -8.68 -4.69
C ALA A 207 -50.35 -9.00 -5.02
N GLY A 208 -49.38 -8.55 -4.20
CA GLY A 208 -47.95 -8.81 -4.39
C GLY A 208 -47.27 -7.96 -5.47
N ARG A 209 -47.99 -7.02 -6.12
CA ARG A 209 -47.39 -6.14 -7.13
C ARG A 209 -46.54 -5.04 -6.47
N PRO A 210 -45.35 -4.73 -7.00
CA PRO A 210 -44.55 -3.59 -6.55
C PRO A 210 -45.34 -2.28 -6.60
N THR A 211 -45.17 -1.45 -5.58
CA THR A 211 -45.77 -0.11 -5.49
C THR A 211 -44.85 0.83 -4.75
N LEU A 212 -45.11 2.13 -4.88
CA LEU A 212 -44.54 3.17 -4.04
C LEU A 212 -45.52 3.47 -2.90
N LYS A 213 -45.00 3.64 -1.69
CA LYS A 213 -45.75 4.04 -0.49
C LYS A 213 -45.12 5.29 0.09
N THR A 214 -45.90 6.09 0.80
CA THR A 214 -45.34 7.20 1.59
C THR A 214 -44.41 6.67 2.67
N LEU A 215 -43.22 7.26 2.79
CA LEU A 215 -42.26 6.93 3.84
C LEU A 215 -42.78 7.51 5.17
N THR A 216 -43.02 6.65 6.17
CA THR A 216 -43.52 7.10 7.47
C THR A 216 -42.43 7.89 8.21
N LYS A 217 -42.82 8.77 9.15
CA LYS A 217 -41.85 9.54 9.97
C LYS A 217 -40.86 8.62 10.68
N ARG A 218 -41.34 7.49 11.20
CA ARG A 218 -40.51 6.49 11.89
C ARG A 218 -39.53 5.82 10.93
N ASP A 219 -40.01 5.36 9.77
CA ASP A 219 -39.15 4.70 8.77
C ASP A 219 -38.10 5.67 8.18
N ARG A 220 -38.45 6.95 8.07
CA ARG A 220 -37.52 8.01 7.67
C ARG A 220 -36.40 8.18 8.70
N VAL A 221 -36.73 8.28 9.99
CA VAL A 221 -35.73 8.38 11.06
C VAL A 221 -34.86 7.11 11.12
N LEU A 222 -35.46 5.93 10.96
CA LEU A 222 -34.70 4.67 10.93
C LEU A 222 -33.72 4.63 9.74
N TRP A 223 -34.17 4.93 8.52
CA TRP A 223 -33.28 4.99 7.36
C TRP A 223 -32.15 6.00 7.58
N TRP A 224 -32.49 7.20 8.02
CA TRP A 224 -31.50 8.24 8.31
C TRP A 224 -30.47 7.80 9.36
N LEU A 225 -30.92 7.18 10.46
CA LEU A 225 -30.06 6.68 11.53
C LEU A 225 -29.17 5.52 11.06
N THR A 226 -29.69 4.58 10.27
CA THR A 226 -28.89 3.49 9.68
C THR A 226 -27.83 4.05 8.72
N ALA A 227 -28.17 5.06 7.92
CA ALA A 227 -27.20 5.72 7.05
C ALA A 227 -26.11 6.43 7.87
N MET A 228 -26.49 7.12 8.95
CA MET A 228 -25.55 7.75 9.88
C MET A 228 -24.60 6.72 10.51
N GLY A 229 -25.13 5.63 11.09
CA GLY A 229 -24.32 4.56 11.66
C GLY A 229 -23.39 3.93 10.63
N SER A 230 -23.86 3.77 9.39
CA SER A 230 -23.04 3.24 8.29
C SER A 230 -21.88 4.17 7.94
N ASN A 231 -22.10 5.47 7.92
CA ASN A 231 -21.03 6.45 7.67
C ASN A 231 -20.05 6.50 8.86
N VAL A 232 -20.54 6.53 10.09
CA VAL A 232 -19.71 6.51 11.30
C VAL A 232 -18.76 5.30 11.29
N ILE A 233 -19.28 4.09 11.10
CA ILE A 233 -18.44 2.88 11.11
C ILE A 233 -17.46 2.88 9.93
N ALA A 234 -17.85 3.37 8.75
CA ALA A 234 -16.92 3.50 7.62
C ALA A 234 -15.76 4.45 7.94
N THR A 235 -16.06 5.65 8.44
CA THR A 235 -15.07 6.65 8.86
C THR A 235 -14.14 6.11 9.95
N LEU A 236 -14.68 5.36 10.92
CA LEU A 236 -13.87 4.71 11.96
C LEU A 236 -12.93 3.66 11.36
N LYS A 237 -13.45 2.75 10.54
CA LYS A 237 -12.65 1.68 9.91
C LYS A 237 -11.53 2.26 9.05
N GLU A 238 -11.81 3.30 8.29
CA GLU A 238 -10.82 3.95 7.45
C GLU A 238 -9.78 4.72 8.28
N GLY A 239 -10.21 5.52 9.26
CA GLY A 239 -9.29 6.22 10.16
C GLY A 239 -8.34 5.26 10.86
N PHE A 240 -8.84 4.10 11.31
CA PHE A 240 -8.02 3.04 11.89
C PHE A 240 -7.12 2.34 10.87
N ALA A 241 -7.56 2.14 9.63
CA ALA A 241 -6.73 1.55 8.58
C ALA A 241 -5.55 2.47 8.22
N VAL A 242 -5.80 3.77 8.14
CA VAL A 242 -4.83 4.79 7.70
C VAL A 242 -3.84 5.16 8.80
N ALA A 243 -4.30 5.25 10.06
CA ALA A 243 -3.47 5.64 11.20
C ALA A 243 -3.27 4.43 12.15
N PRO A 244 -2.23 3.59 11.95
CA PRO A 244 -2.06 2.33 12.67
C PRO A 244 -1.82 2.50 14.18
N GLY A 245 -1.21 3.62 14.61
CA GLY A 245 -0.96 3.92 16.02
C GLY A 245 -2.19 4.40 16.81
N ILE A 246 -3.28 4.74 16.13
CA ILE A 246 -4.52 5.21 16.77
C ILE A 246 -5.31 4.01 17.30
N THR A 247 -5.65 4.07 18.59
CA THR A 247 -6.37 2.99 19.30
C THR A 247 -7.83 3.32 19.58
N ALA A 248 -8.20 4.61 19.54
CA ALA A 248 -9.58 5.05 19.68
C ALA A 248 -9.84 6.33 18.89
N ILE A 249 -11.10 6.55 18.52
CA ILE A 249 -11.54 7.77 17.82
C ILE A 249 -12.71 8.36 18.61
N ASP A 250 -12.58 9.63 18.98
CA ASP A 250 -13.67 10.47 19.46
C ASP A 250 -14.33 11.11 18.24
N LEU A 251 -15.57 10.70 17.95
CA LEU A 251 -16.27 11.12 16.73
C LEU A 251 -17.53 11.89 17.09
N ALA A 252 -17.70 13.05 16.47
CA ALA A 252 -18.90 13.87 16.58
C ALA A 252 -19.56 14.07 15.22
N VAL A 253 -20.88 13.88 15.17
CA VAL A 253 -21.68 13.95 13.95
C VAL A 253 -22.55 15.20 13.96
N ILE A 254 -22.42 16.02 12.93
CA ILE A 254 -23.15 17.28 12.79
C ILE A 254 -24.20 17.17 11.68
N THR A 255 -25.41 17.65 11.97
CA THR A 255 -26.52 17.75 11.01
C THR A 255 -27.36 19.00 11.19
N ARG A 256 -28.13 19.37 10.16
CA ARG A 256 -29.17 20.39 10.33
C ARG A 256 -30.34 19.77 11.10
N MET A 257 -30.62 20.30 12.27
CA MET A 257 -31.67 19.81 13.14
C MET A 257 -33.04 20.14 12.53
N PRO A 258 -34.01 19.20 12.48
CA PRO A 258 -35.26 19.39 11.74
C PRO A 258 -36.13 20.53 12.29
N ASP A 259 -36.07 20.76 13.60
CA ASP A 259 -36.92 21.70 14.34
C ASP A 259 -36.40 23.14 14.28
N THR A 260 -35.10 23.32 14.47
CA THR A 260 -34.45 24.64 14.51
C THR A 260 -33.90 25.06 13.16
N GLN A 261 -33.73 24.10 12.25
CA GLN A 261 -33.01 24.27 10.99
C GLN A 261 -31.59 24.85 11.21
N ARG A 262 -30.98 24.62 12.37
CA ARG A 262 -29.60 25.01 12.71
C ARG A 262 -28.72 23.78 12.79
N LEU A 263 -27.41 23.97 12.65
CA LEU A 263 -26.44 22.92 12.89
C LEU A 263 -26.48 22.49 14.36
N GLY A 264 -26.45 21.18 14.59
CA GLY A 264 -26.37 20.58 15.90
C GLY A 264 -25.80 19.17 15.83
N PHE A 265 -25.44 18.62 16.99
CA PHE A 265 -24.90 17.28 17.07
C PHE A 265 -26.01 16.23 17.02
N ALA A 266 -25.89 15.31 16.08
CA ALA A 266 -26.72 14.14 15.91
C ALA A 266 -26.23 12.96 16.77
N ALA A 267 -24.92 12.82 16.90
CA ALA A 267 -24.29 11.83 17.75
C ALA A 267 -22.89 12.29 18.18
N TYR A 268 -22.42 11.82 19.32
CA TYR A 268 -21.01 11.86 19.68
C TYR A 268 -20.66 10.66 20.57
N GLY A 269 -19.41 10.26 20.61
CA GLY A 269 -18.93 9.19 21.48
C GLY A 269 -17.49 8.81 21.18
N ARG A 270 -17.02 7.78 21.88
CA ARG A 270 -15.70 7.19 21.67
C ARG A 270 -15.84 5.77 21.13
N TRP A 271 -15.08 5.43 20.09
CA TRP A 271 -15.01 4.06 19.58
C TRP A 271 -13.57 3.57 19.62
N SER A 272 -13.34 2.41 20.23
CA SER A 272 -12.02 1.78 20.20
C SER A 272 -11.82 0.97 18.92
N ARG A 273 -10.56 0.89 18.47
CA ARG A 273 -10.15 0.04 17.35
C ARG A 273 -10.63 -1.39 17.53
N GLN A 274 -10.37 -1.96 18.70
CA GLN A 274 -10.74 -3.34 19.03
C GLN A 274 -12.26 -3.57 18.90
N ALA A 275 -13.09 -2.66 19.40
CA ALA A 275 -14.54 -2.79 19.34
C ALA A 275 -15.05 -2.71 17.89
N VAL A 276 -14.49 -1.82 17.07
CA VAL A 276 -14.85 -1.68 15.66
C VAL A 276 -14.37 -2.89 14.85
N GLU A 277 -13.14 -3.34 15.02
CA GLU A 277 -12.58 -4.48 14.27
C GLU A 277 -13.23 -5.83 14.65
N ALA A 278 -13.65 -6.00 15.91
CA ALA A 278 -14.38 -7.19 16.36
C ALA A 278 -15.86 -7.20 15.92
N GLY A 279 -16.37 -6.09 15.39
CA GLY A 279 -17.77 -5.95 14.99
C GLY A 279 -18.15 -6.85 13.80
N PRO A 280 -19.30 -7.55 13.83
CA PRO A 280 -19.71 -8.43 12.75
C PRO A 280 -20.43 -7.65 11.63
N TRP A 281 -19.72 -6.78 10.92
CA TRP A 281 -20.27 -5.94 9.84
C TRP A 281 -20.60 -6.76 8.58
N ARG A 282 -21.82 -7.25 8.46
CA ARG A 282 -22.20 -8.13 7.33
C ARG A 282 -23.40 -7.61 6.56
N GLU A 283 -24.36 -7.02 7.26
CA GLU A 283 -25.62 -6.57 6.69
C GLU A 283 -25.86 -5.09 7.00
N PRO A 284 -26.67 -4.37 6.21
CA PRO A 284 -26.97 -2.96 6.43
C PRO A 284 -27.47 -2.61 7.85
N GLU A 285 -28.18 -3.54 8.49
CA GLU A 285 -28.72 -3.37 9.84
C GLU A 285 -27.64 -3.37 10.92
N ASP A 286 -26.48 -3.98 10.68
CA ASP A 286 -25.36 -4.00 11.62
C ASP A 286 -24.83 -2.58 11.88
N ALA A 287 -25.04 -1.64 10.96
CA ALA A 287 -24.69 -0.22 11.13
C ALA A 287 -25.25 0.38 12.42
N LEU A 288 -26.42 -0.07 12.91
CA LEU A 288 -27.02 0.45 14.14
C LEU A 288 -26.24 0.09 15.40
N ARG A 289 -25.36 -0.93 15.34
CA ARG A 289 -24.52 -1.34 16.47
C ARG A 289 -23.53 -0.25 16.89
N PHE A 290 -23.31 0.79 16.08
CA PHE A 290 -22.48 1.94 16.48
C PHE A 290 -22.91 2.57 17.81
N LEU A 291 -24.20 2.46 18.15
CA LEU A 291 -24.76 2.90 19.44
C LEU A 291 -24.31 2.03 20.63
N ASP A 292 -24.01 0.75 20.38
CA ASP A 292 -23.74 -0.25 21.40
C ASP A 292 -22.24 -0.54 21.58
N VAL A 293 -21.45 -0.40 20.50
CA VAL A 293 -20.01 -0.73 20.51
C VAL A 293 -19.11 0.44 20.93
N GLY A 294 -19.68 1.65 21.04
CA GLY A 294 -18.94 2.82 21.50
C GLY A 294 -19.13 3.08 22.99
N ASP A 295 -18.15 3.74 23.59
CA ASP A 295 -18.19 4.23 24.95
C ASP A 295 -18.82 5.64 24.99
N ASP A 296 -19.70 5.86 25.97
CA ASP A 296 -20.39 7.13 26.22
C ASP A 296 -21.08 7.74 24.97
N VAL A 297 -21.65 6.87 24.12
CA VAL A 297 -22.34 7.31 22.89
C VAL A 297 -23.64 8.03 23.23
N ALA A 298 -23.72 9.29 22.86
CA ALA A 298 -24.94 10.08 22.85
C ALA A 298 -25.52 10.14 21.43
N CYS A 299 -26.85 10.02 21.31
CA CYS A 299 -27.54 10.16 20.04
C CYS A 299 -28.82 10.98 20.17
N ALA A 300 -29.06 11.85 19.19
CA ALA A 300 -30.24 12.70 19.08
C ALA A 300 -31.54 11.88 18.88
N VAL A 301 -31.41 10.65 18.39
CA VAL A 301 -32.51 9.68 18.27
C VAL A 301 -32.50 8.78 19.52
N THR A 302 -33.54 8.90 20.33
CA THR A 302 -33.68 8.12 21.57
C THR A 302 -34.63 6.93 21.38
N THR A 303 -34.52 5.94 22.26
CA THR A 303 -35.53 4.88 22.39
C THR A 303 -36.64 5.32 23.33
N THR A 304 -37.89 5.02 22.97
CA THR A 304 -39.05 5.19 23.86
C THR A 304 -38.98 4.21 25.02
N ALA A 305 -39.79 4.44 26.06
CA ALA A 305 -39.94 3.50 27.19
C ALA A 305 -40.39 2.09 26.77
N SER A 306 -40.96 1.94 25.57
CA SER A 306 -41.34 0.64 24.98
C SER A 306 -40.23 -0.03 24.15
N GLY A 307 -39.00 0.49 24.18
CA GLY A 307 -37.84 -0.04 23.44
C GLY A 307 -37.86 0.28 21.94
N ASN A 308 -38.75 1.16 21.50
CA ASN A 308 -38.92 1.51 20.09
C ASN A 308 -38.13 2.78 19.76
N LEU A 309 -37.54 2.89 18.57
CA LEU A 309 -36.91 4.13 18.13
C LEU A 309 -37.94 5.28 18.08
N SER A 310 -37.57 6.42 18.66
CA SER A 310 -38.34 7.66 18.61
C SER A 310 -38.36 8.20 17.18
N SER A 311 -39.50 8.75 16.76
CA SER A 311 -39.59 9.51 15.50
C SER A 311 -39.16 10.98 15.66
N ALA A 312 -38.76 11.40 16.85
CA ALA A 312 -38.28 12.75 17.14
C ALA A 312 -36.77 12.75 17.29
N ILE A 313 -36.12 13.74 16.67
CA ILE A 313 -34.68 14.01 16.75
C ILE A 313 -34.53 15.24 17.64
N LYS A 314 -33.80 15.10 18.76
CA LYS A 314 -33.59 16.20 19.71
C LYS A 314 -32.11 16.60 19.74
N PRO A 315 -31.78 17.90 19.74
CA PRO A 315 -30.40 18.35 19.85
C PRO A 315 -29.74 17.76 21.10
N LEU A 316 -28.49 17.32 20.96
CA LEU A 316 -27.70 16.85 22.10
C LEU A 316 -27.19 18.02 22.95
N ASP A 317 -27.13 17.81 24.26
CA ASP A 317 -26.49 18.74 25.19
C ASP A 317 -24.97 18.59 25.11
N THR A 318 -24.31 19.64 24.66
CA THR A 318 -22.86 19.74 24.44
C THR A 318 -22.11 20.37 25.60
N SER A 319 -22.82 20.87 26.62
CA SER A 319 -22.21 21.53 27.79
C SER A 319 -21.26 20.62 28.58
N ARG A 320 -21.37 19.30 28.36
CA ARG A 320 -20.53 18.28 29.00
C ARG A 320 -19.21 17.99 28.28
N LEU A 321 -19.00 18.55 27.09
CA LEU A 321 -17.81 18.31 26.26
C LEU A 321 -17.14 19.66 25.88
N PRO A 322 -16.29 20.22 26.76
CA PRO A 322 -15.55 21.45 26.45
C PRO A 322 -14.63 21.22 25.24
N GLY A 323 -14.74 22.07 24.21
CA GLY A 323 -14.03 21.94 22.92
C GLY A 323 -15.00 21.73 21.74
N LEU A 324 -16.06 20.94 21.94
CA LEU A 324 -17.07 20.67 20.90
C LEU A 324 -18.00 21.87 20.67
N GLN A 325 -18.29 22.63 21.74
CA GLN A 325 -19.08 23.86 21.66
C GLN A 325 -18.35 24.95 20.89
N SER A 326 -17.03 25.08 21.07
CA SER A 326 -16.22 26.07 20.35
C SER A 326 -16.22 25.81 18.84
N LEU A 327 -16.23 24.55 18.39
CA LEU A 327 -16.38 24.20 16.96
C LEU A 327 -17.74 24.64 16.39
N LEU A 328 -18.83 24.50 17.14
CA LEU A 328 -20.14 25.02 16.73
C LEU A 328 -20.18 26.54 16.72
N ASP A 329 -19.61 27.20 17.73
CA ASP A 329 -19.64 28.65 17.86
C ASP A 329 -18.83 29.31 16.73
N HIS A 330 -17.66 28.77 16.35
CA HIS A 330 -16.89 29.26 15.20
C HIS A 330 -17.61 29.01 13.87
N ALA A 331 -18.23 27.84 13.68
CA ALA A 331 -19.06 27.56 12.50
C ALA A 331 -20.32 28.44 12.42
N GLN A 332 -20.72 29.08 13.52
CA GLN A 332 -21.87 29.98 13.61
C GLN A 332 -21.48 31.47 13.55
N ASP A 333 -20.29 31.87 13.98
CA ASP A 333 -19.83 33.27 13.92
C ASP A 333 -19.52 33.72 12.48
N ASP A 334 -19.10 32.81 11.60
CA ASP A 334 -19.06 33.06 10.14
C ASP A 334 -20.47 33.17 9.51
N ALA A 335 -21.51 32.74 10.23
CA ALA A 335 -22.90 32.71 9.77
C ALA A 335 -23.68 34.03 9.97
N ALA A 336 -23.00 35.15 10.26
CA ALA A 336 -23.62 36.48 10.30
C ALA A 336 -24.11 36.99 8.93
N SER A 337 -23.91 36.22 7.85
CA SER A 337 -24.58 36.41 6.56
C SER A 337 -25.57 35.27 6.30
N VAL A 338 -26.85 35.60 6.21
CA VAL A 338 -28.00 34.68 6.27
C VAL A 338 -28.13 33.75 5.04
N ASP A 339 -27.16 33.75 4.12
CA ASP A 339 -27.17 32.94 2.89
C ASP A 339 -25.80 32.34 2.51
N ALA A 340 -24.76 32.44 3.35
CA ALA A 340 -23.50 31.70 3.16
C ALA A 340 -23.62 30.32 3.81
N THR A 341 -23.40 29.28 3.03
CA THR A 341 -24.21 28.05 3.05
C THR A 341 -23.50 26.91 3.77
N LEU A 342 -24.24 25.88 4.17
CA LEU A 342 -23.67 24.58 4.57
C LEU A 342 -22.63 24.03 3.57
N ALA A 343 -22.66 24.48 2.32
CA ALA A 343 -21.66 24.14 1.32
C ALA A 343 -20.30 24.76 1.63
N ASP A 344 -20.24 25.85 2.40
CA ASP A 344 -19.01 26.46 2.91
C ASP A 344 -18.45 25.61 4.06
N LEU A 345 -19.27 25.07 4.97
CA LEU A 345 -18.80 24.10 5.98
C LEU A 345 -18.42 22.75 5.37
N ASP A 346 -19.20 22.24 4.42
CA ASP A 346 -18.81 21.07 3.62
C ASP A 346 -17.53 21.38 2.84
N GLY A 347 -17.38 22.63 2.40
CA GLY A 347 -16.20 23.21 1.78
C GLY A 347 -15.01 23.26 2.72
N ASP A 348 -15.17 23.67 3.98
CA ASP A 348 -14.12 23.83 4.99
C ASP A 348 -13.66 22.47 5.54
N LEU A 349 -14.60 21.57 5.78
CA LEU A 349 -14.32 20.16 6.10
C LEU A 349 -13.62 19.45 4.93
N ARG A 350 -13.86 19.90 3.68
CA ARG A 350 -13.14 19.42 2.49
C ARG A 350 -11.89 20.24 2.16
N ALA A 351 -11.75 21.48 2.62
CA ALA A 351 -10.62 22.37 2.33
C ALA A 351 -9.45 22.15 3.28
N THR A 352 -9.73 21.53 4.43
CA THR A 352 -8.72 20.89 5.29
C THR A 352 -8.11 19.64 4.66
N VAL A 353 -8.63 19.17 3.52
CA VAL A 353 -7.99 18.17 2.67
C VAL A 353 -6.93 18.87 1.81
N PRO A 354 -5.66 18.41 1.81
CA PRO A 354 -4.65 18.98 0.91
C PRO A 354 -5.11 18.84 -0.54
N ALA A 355 -5.12 19.97 -1.27
CA ALA A 355 -5.51 19.99 -2.66
C ALA A 355 -4.63 19.02 -3.48
N THR A 356 -5.25 18.14 -4.26
CA THR A 356 -4.54 17.29 -5.20
C THR A 356 -3.74 18.20 -6.14
N PRO A 357 -2.40 18.10 -6.20
CA PRO A 357 -1.63 18.97 -7.08
C PRO A 357 -2.02 18.69 -8.54
N ASP A 358 -2.62 19.68 -9.21
CA ASP A 358 -2.96 19.67 -10.65
C ASP A 358 -1.71 19.60 -11.56
N ALA A 359 -0.51 19.74 -10.97
CA ALA A 359 0.76 19.62 -11.68
C ALA A 359 1.27 18.17 -11.63
N PRO A 360 1.81 17.63 -12.75
CA PRO A 360 2.50 16.36 -12.70
C PRO A 360 3.63 16.43 -11.67
N ALA A 361 3.69 15.42 -10.80
CA ALA A 361 4.73 15.32 -9.78
C ALA A 361 6.12 15.52 -10.44
N PRO A 362 7.03 16.26 -9.80
CA PRO A 362 8.36 16.46 -10.34
C PRO A 362 9.05 15.11 -10.56
N ASP A 363 9.62 14.91 -11.76
CA ASP A 363 10.44 13.73 -12.03
C ASP A 363 11.76 13.84 -11.25
N HIS A 364 11.75 13.31 -10.02
CA HIS A 364 12.92 13.28 -9.14
C HIS A 364 14.12 12.56 -9.78
N TYR A 365 13.86 11.62 -10.70
CA TYR A 365 14.88 10.87 -11.43
C TYR A 365 15.20 11.46 -12.81
N ARG A 366 14.83 12.71 -13.09
CA ARG A 366 15.15 13.37 -14.35
C ARG A 366 16.64 13.19 -14.66
N ILE A 367 16.93 12.51 -15.76
CA ILE A 367 18.28 12.22 -16.20
C ILE A 367 18.96 13.52 -16.65
N ARG A 368 20.16 13.79 -16.13
CA ARG A 368 21.01 14.89 -16.61
C ARG A 368 21.62 14.52 -17.95
N THR A 369 21.66 15.46 -18.88
CA THR A 369 22.30 15.28 -20.19
C THR A 369 23.82 15.32 -20.08
N PHE A 370 24.52 14.74 -21.07
CA PHE A 370 25.98 14.79 -21.13
C PHE A 370 26.53 16.23 -21.19
N ALA A 371 25.81 17.14 -21.85
CA ALA A 371 26.17 18.55 -21.91
C ALA A 371 26.11 19.24 -20.53
N GLU A 372 25.07 18.96 -19.74
CA GLU A 372 24.92 19.48 -18.37
C GLU A 372 26.01 18.93 -17.44
N TRP A 373 26.40 17.67 -17.62
CA TRP A 373 27.52 17.07 -16.89
C TRP A 373 28.87 17.73 -17.23
N ARG A 374 29.12 18.03 -18.52
CA ARG A 374 30.38 18.64 -18.98
C ARG A 374 30.58 20.11 -18.59
N THR A 375 29.51 20.87 -18.40
CA THR A 375 29.59 22.32 -18.07
C THR A 375 29.75 22.60 -16.58
N GLN A 376 29.64 21.58 -15.72
CA GLN A 376 29.92 21.73 -14.30
C GLN A 376 31.44 21.93 -14.10
N THR A 377 31.81 23.04 -13.45
CA THR A 377 33.21 23.35 -13.13
C THR A 377 33.72 22.32 -12.12
N PRO A 378 34.85 21.62 -12.36
CA PRO A 378 35.43 20.75 -11.35
C PRO A 378 36.01 21.65 -10.25
N SER A 379 35.40 21.64 -9.06
CA SER A 379 36.11 22.07 -7.85
C SER A 379 37.22 21.06 -7.60
N VAL A 380 38.47 21.42 -7.91
CA VAL A 380 39.64 20.60 -7.61
C VAL A 380 40.30 21.13 -6.33
N ALA A 381 39.91 20.57 -5.19
CA ALA A 381 40.92 19.78 -4.49
C ALA A 381 40.81 18.38 -5.11
N PRO A 382 41.91 17.67 -5.41
CA PRO A 382 41.76 16.25 -5.70
C PRO A 382 41.12 15.66 -4.45
N PRO A 383 39.91 15.09 -4.53
CA PRO A 383 39.52 14.16 -3.48
C PRO A 383 40.56 13.03 -3.53
N PRO A 384 41.00 12.46 -2.41
CA PRO A 384 41.53 11.10 -2.51
C PRO A 384 40.47 10.29 -3.28
N ALA A 385 40.90 9.40 -4.19
CA ALA A 385 40.05 8.51 -4.98
C ALA A 385 38.66 8.34 -4.33
N ILE A 386 37.62 8.92 -4.95
CA ILE A 386 36.34 9.27 -4.28
C ILE A 386 35.82 8.07 -3.50
N GLY A 387 35.87 8.23 -2.17
CA GLY A 387 35.10 7.42 -1.25
C GLY A 387 33.62 7.64 -1.52
N GLU A 388 32.95 6.53 -1.77
CA GLU A 388 31.57 6.25 -1.38
C GLU A 388 31.22 6.94 -0.05
N PRO A 389 29.92 7.22 0.27
CA PRO A 389 29.58 7.38 1.69
C PRO A 389 30.20 6.16 2.36
N ALA A 390 31.22 6.35 3.21
CA ALA A 390 32.01 5.22 3.64
C ALA A 390 31.00 4.17 4.13
N PRO A 391 30.82 3.03 3.44
CA PRO A 391 30.03 1.95 3.98
C PRO A 391 30.71 1.73 5.32
N ALA A 392 30.00 1.99 6.44
CA ALA A 392 30.62 2.16 7.75
C ALA A 392 31.84 1.27 7.84
N ALA A 393 33.05 1.88 7.75
CA ALA A 393 34.23 1.19 7.19
C ALA A 393 34.25 -0.26 7.68
N PRO A 394 34.14 -1.26 6.78
CA PRO A 394 33.75 -2.59 7.17
C PRO A 394 34.65 -3.03 8.31
N THR A 395 34.05 -3.23 9.47
CA THR A 395 34.79 -3.58 10.67
C THR A 395 35.34 -4.97 10.42
N ALA A 396 36.63 -5.06 10.13
CA ALA A 396 37.29 -6.31 9.83
C ALA A 396 37.23 -7.23 11.05
N LEU A 397 36.67 -8.42 10.85
CA LEU A 397 36.60 -9.47 11.84
C LEU A 397 37.82 -10.38 11.69
N VAL A 398 38.37 -10.82 12.81
CA VAL A 398 39.35 -11.90 12.83
C VAL A 398 38.66 -13.25 13.08
N PRO A 399 39.26 -14.38 12.67
CA PRO A 399 38.68 -15.70 12.94
C PRO A 399 38.33 -15.89 14.42
N GLY A 400 37.10 -16.33 14.70
CA GLY A 400 36.57 -16.53 16.04
C GLY A 400 36.07 -15.26 16.75
N GLN A 401 36.19 -14.07 16.15
CA GLN A 401 35.69 -12.83 16.74
C GLN A 401 34.17 -12.86 16.87
N ASN A 402 33.67 -12.41 18.03
CA ASN A 402 32.26 -12.27 18.32
C ASN A 402 31.94 -10.80 18.59
N LEU A 403 30.82 -10.30 18.07
CA LEU A 403 30.29 -8.99 18.41
C LEU A 403 28.77 -9.05 18.59
N THR A 404 28.26 -8.12 19.37
CA THR A 404 26.81 -7.92 19.50
C THR A 404 26.36 -7.00 18.38
N LEU A 405 25.34 -7.43 17.65
CA LEU A 405 24.73 -6.60 16.61
C LEU A 405 23.92 -5.48 17.27
N PRO A 406 23.91 -4.28 16.68
CA PRO A 406 23.06 -3.20 17.15
C PRO A 406 21.58 -3.55 16.88
N ASP A 407 20.65 -2.95 17.62
CA ASP A 407 19.23 -3.33 17.58
C ASP A 407 18.61 -3.13 16.18
N GLU A 408 19.04 -2.10 15.44
CA GLU A 408 18.60 -1.84 14.06
C GLU A 408 18.99 -2.94 13.06
N ALA A 409 20.01 -3.75 13.37
CA ALA A 409 20.39 -4.89 12.54
C ALA A 409 19.35 -6.03 12.59
N TRP A 410 18.39 -5.96 13.52
CA TRP A 410 17.37 -6.99 13.66
C TRP A 410 16.23 -6.79 12.67
N ASP A 411 15.98 -5.54 12.28
CA ASP A 411 14.93 -5.18 11.33
C ASP A 411 15.37 -5.37 9.87
N GLY A 412 16.68 -5.46 9.61
CA GLY A 412 17.20 -5.72 8.27
C GLY A 412 18.72 -5.89 8.24
N LEU A 413 19.16 -7.06 7.77
CA LEU A 413 20.56 -7.42 7.59
C LEU A 413 20.80 -7.92 6.17
N HIS A 414 21.80 -7.37 5.52
CA HIS A 414 22.27 -7.79 4.21
C HIS A 414 23.54 -8.63 4.37
N ILE A 415 23.56 -9.79 3.74
CA ILE A 415 24.71 -10.67 3.65
C ILE A 415 25.18 -10.65 2.20
N ALA A 416 26.47 -10.42 1.99
CA ALA A 416 27.11 -10.52 0.70
C ALA A 416 28.39 -11.35 0.82
N PHE A 417 28.59 -12.31 -0.07
CA PHE A 417 29.84 -13.06 -0.17
C PHE A 417 30.44 -12.81 -1.54
N SER A 418 31.57 -12.10 -1.58
CA SER A 418 32.32 -11.81 -2.80
C SER A 418 33.39 -12.87 -3.01
N PHE A 419 33.59 -13.27 -4.26
CA PHE A 419 34.61 -14.24 -4.65
C PHE A 419 34.90 -14.18 -6.17
N GLY A 420 35.98 -14.81 -6.62
CA GLY A 420 36.30 -14.99 -8.03
C GLY A 420 37.23 -16.18 -8.25
N GLY A 421 37.58 -16.51 -9.49
CA GLY A 421 38.48 -17.61 -9.84
C GLY A 421 37.81 -19.00 -9.89
N ALA A 422 36.83 -19.26 -9.04
CA ALA A 422 35.95 -20.43 -9.09
C ALA A 422 34.52 -20.02 -8.69
N ASP A 423 33.54 -20.87 -9.00
CA ASP A 423 32.14 -20.62 -8.61
C ASP A 423 31.83 -21.23 -7.24
N ALA A 424 31.05 -20.51 -6.44
CA ALA A 424 30.56 -20.92 -5.14
C ALA A 424 29.13 -20.44 -4.93
N ASP A 425 28.36 -21.17 -4.12
CA ASP A 425 26.99 -20.82 -3.76
C ASP A 425 26.91 -20.43 -2.28
N LEU A 426 26.02 -19.48 -1.96
CA LEU A 426 25.70 -19.08 -0.60
C LEU A 426 24.51 -19.89 -0.07
N THR A 427 24.68 -20.45 1.12
CA THR A 427 23.72 -21.33 1.77
C THR A 427 23.55 -20.92 3.23
N LEU A 428 22.33 -20.92 3.74
CA LEU A 428 22.00 -20.56 5.13
C LEU A 428 21.27 -21.71 5.84
N PHE A 429 21.64 -21.99 7.08
CA PHE A 429 20.93 -22.96 7.93
C PHE A 429 20.30 -22.23 9.13
N LEU A 430 18.98 -22.28 9.27
CA LEU A 430 18.26 -21.79 10.44
C LEU A 430 18.16 -22.94 11.44
N THR A 431 18.74 -22.78 12.62
CA THR A 431 18.94 -23.89 13.55
C THR A 431 18.54 -23.54 14.97
N ASP A 432 18.20 -24.59 15.72
CA ASP A 432 17.97 -24.52 17.15
C ASP A 432 19.27 -24.32 17.95
N ALA A 433 19.16 -24.36 19.28
CA ALA A 433 20.32 -24.20 20.17
C ALA A 433 21.36 -25.31 20.00
N GLN A 434 20.98 -26.47 19.47
CA GLN A 434 21.81 -27.64 19.20
C GLN A 434 22.41 -27.63 17.78
N SER A 435 22.25 -26.53 17.03
CA SER A 435 22.70 -26.39 15.63
C SER A 435 22.03 -27.37 14.67
N ARG A 436 20.77 -27.76 14.95
CA ARG A 436 19.96 -28.62 14.08
C ARG A 436 18.82 -27.83 13.44
N VAL A 437 18.55 -28.07 12.16
CA VAL A 437 17.35 -27.54 11.49
C VAL A 437 16.10 -28.23 12.06
N ALA A 438 14.98 -27.51 12.18
CA ALA A 438 13.73 -28.10 12.65
C ALA A 438 13.01 -28.89 11.55
N SER A 439 13.18 -28.47 10.30
CA SER A 439 12.68 -29.11 9.08
C SER A 439 13.57 -28.73 7.89
N ASP A 440 13.34 -29.38 6.74
CA ASP A 440 14.03 -29.03 5.50
C ASP A 440 13.75 -27.59 5.04
N GLU A 441 12.65 -26.98 5.48
CA GLU A 441 12.29 -25.58 5.17
C GLU A 441 13.26 -24.56 5.78
N ASP A 442 13.96 -24.94 6.84
CA ASP A 442 14.96 -24.11 7.54
C ASP A 442 16.35 -24.17 6.88
N PHE A 443 16.48 -24.90 5.76
CA PHE A 443 17.67 -24.94 4.91
C PHE A 443 17.47 -24.06 3.66
N VAL A 444 18.20 -22.95 3.57
CA VAL A 444 18.07 -21.97 2.47
C VAL A 444 19.25 -22.11 1.52
N PHE A 445 18.93 -22.42 0.26
CA PHE A 445 19.90 -22.59 -0.83
C PHE A 445 19.22 -22.24 -2.16
N TYR A 446 19.93 -22.31 -3.29
CA TYR A 446 19.42 -21.79 -4.57
C TYR A 446 18.05 -22.35 -5.02
N ASN A 447 17.74 -23.63 -4.75
CA ASN A 447 16.43 -24.24 -5.07
C ASN A 447 15.34 -23.95 -4.02
N GLN A 448 15.72 -23.49 -2.83
CA GLN A 448 14.82 -23.06 -1.77
C GLN A 448 15.29 -21.70 -1.24
N PRO A 449 15.06 -20.62 -2.00
CA PRO A 449 15.73 -19.34 -1.78
C PRO A 449 15.12 -18.53 -0.63
N SER A 450 14.19 -19.08 0.16
CA SER A 450 13.53 -18.36 1.24
C SER A 450 13.07 -19.31 2.34
N ALA A 451 13.12 -18.86 3.60
CA ALA A 451 12.60 -19.55 4.78
C ALA A 451 11.91 -18.57 5.75
N ALA A 452 11.27 -19.10 6.79
CA ALA A 452 10.64 -18.34 7.87
C ALA A 452 9.67 -17.25 7.35
N GLU A 453 8.74 -17.64 6.48
CA GLU A 453 7.75 -16.75 5.86
C GLU A 453 8.34 -15.54 5.12
N GLY A 454 9.60 -15.63 4.68
CA GLY A 454 10.29 -14.55 3.97
C GLY A 454 11.24 -13.73 4.83
N ALA A 455 11.34 -14.01 6.14
CA ALA A 455 12.32 -13.38 7.02
C ALA A 455 13.76 -13.66 6.59
N VAL A 456 14.03 -14.75 5.87
CA VAL A 456 15.33 -15.04 5.24
C VAL A 456 15.13 -15.29 3.76
N ARG A 457 15.95 -14.66 2.91
CA ARG A 457 15.89 -14.81 1.45
C ARG A 457 17.24 -14.64 0.77
N LEU A 458 17.58 -15.55 -0.14
CA LEU A 458 18.65 -15.37 -1.12
C LEU A 458 18.21 -14.40 -2.22
N LEU A 459 19.08 -13.45 -2.55
CA LEU A 459 18.88 -12.43 -3.58
C LEU A 459 19.60 -12.78 -4.89
N GLY A 460 20.38 -13.86 -4.88
CA GLY A 460 21.10 -14.41 -6.03
C GLY A 460 22.39 -13.68 -6.39
N LYS A 461 23.14 -14.32 -7.31
CA LYS A 461 24.44 -13.89 -7.82
C LYS A 461 24.37 -12.58 -8.60
N LEU A 462 25.28 -11.67 -8.28
CA LEU A 462 25.59 -10.48 -9.07
C LEU A 462 27.02 -10.61 -9.59
N ASN A 463 27.21 -10.56 -10.91
CA ASN A 463 28.55 -10.50 -11.51
C ASN A 463 28.96 -9.03 -11.68
N ASP A 464 30.05 -8.62 -11.06
CA ASP A 464 30.61 -7.27 -11.22
C ASP A 464 31.64 -7.15 -12.36
N GLY A 465 31.91 -8.28 -13.03
CA GLY A 465 32.84 -8.40 -14.16
C GLY A 465 34.17 -9.05 -13.79
N THR A 466 34.64 -8.88 -12.55
CA THR A 466 35.90 -9.48 -12.04
C THR A 466 35.67 -10.45 -10.88
N HIS A 467 34.59 -10.24 -10.15
CA HIS A 467 34.13 -11.04 -9.02
C HIS A 467 32.63 -11.33 -9.16
N THR A 468 32.21 -12.37 -8.47
CA THR A 468 30.83 -12.76 -8.28
C THR A 468 30.47 -12.47 -6.83
N VAL A 469 29.31 -11.86 -6.61
CA VAL A 469 28.78 -11.57 -5.28
C VAL A 469 27.47 -12.34 -5.09
N GLU A 470 27.48 -13.31 -4.18
CA GLU A 470 26.27 -13.94 -3.68
C GLU A 470 25.65 -13.12 -2.55
N ARG A 471 24.31 -13.06 -2.49
CA ARG A 471 23.63 -12.14 -1.58
C ARG A 471 22.41 -12.76 -0.89
N ALA A 472 22.15 -12.33 0.35
CA ALA A 472 20.94 -12.64 1.09
C ALA A 472 20.43 -11.44 1.90
N ALA A 473 19.13 -11.40 2.18
CA ALA A 473 18.48 -10.48 3.10
C ALA A 473 17.86 -11.26 4.27
N VAL A 474 18.00 -10.71 5.48
CA VAL A 474 17.58 -11.33 6.73
C VAL A 474 16.91 -10.31 7.66
N HIS A 475 15.74 -10.67 8.19
CA HIS A 475 15.00 -9.92 9.21
C HIS A 475 15.04 -10.72 10.52
N LEU A 476 16.03 -10.50 11.37
CA LEU A 476 16.24 -11.28 12.59
C LEU A 476 15.09 -11.16 13.61
N ALA A 477 14.39 -10.02 13.63
CA ALA A 477 13.22 -9.79 14.48
C ALA A 477 12.00 -10.62 14.06
N ALA A 478 11.92 -11.01 12.79
CA ALA A 478 10.85 -11.84 12.23
C ALA A 478 11.17 -13.35 12.29
N LEU A 479 12.36 -13.75 12.77
CA LEU A 479 12.71 -15.16 12.89
C LEU A 479 11.87 -15.85 13.98
N PRO A 480 11.27 -17.03 13.68
CA PRO A 480 10.54 -17.83 14.65
C PRO A 480 11.35 -18.10 15.93
N GLU A 481 10.66 -18.29 17.05
CA GLU A 481 11.32 -18.50 18.34
C GLU A 481 12.20 -19.75 18.40
N HIS A 482 11.91 -20.78 17.60
CA HIS A 482 12.72 -22.00 17.55
C HIS A 482 14.11 -21.75 16.93
N VAL A 483 14.25 -20.71 16.11
CA VAL A 483 15.52 -20.35 15.47
C VAL A 483 16.40 -19.58 16.45
N GLN A 484 17.44 -20.26 16.93
CA GLN A 484 18.39 -19.71 17.89
C GLN A 484 19.72 -19.32 17.24
N ARG A 485 20.03 -19.92 16.08
CA ARG A 485 21.25 -19.66 15.30
C ARG A 485 20.95 -19.70 13.81
N MET A 486 21.61 -18.85 13.03
CA MET A 486 21.65 -18.91 11.58
C MET A 486 23.10 -19.03 11.13
N THR A 487 23.42 -20.15 10.47
CA THR A 487 24.76 -20.44 9.97
C THR A 487 24.88 -19.98 8.52
N ILE A 488 25.90 -19.18 8.22
CA ILE A 488 26.19 -18.64 6.88
C ILE A 488 27.33 -19.46 6.29
N ALA A 489 27.05 -20.20 5.22
CA ALA A 489 28.00 -21.11 4.59
C ALA A 489 28.14 -20.83 3.10
N ILE A 490 29.29 -21.23 2.56
CA ILE A 490 29.52 -21.30 1.12
C ILE A 490 29.89 -22.72 0.72
N ASN A 491 29.52 -23.12 -0.49
CA ASN A 491 29.83 -24.43 -1.05
C ASN A 491 30.32 -24.30 -2.48
N MET A 492 31.30 -25.12 -2.85
CA MET A 492 31.82 -25.21 -4.21
C MET A 492 30.90 -26.08 -5.08
N ASP A 493 30.86 -25.79 -6.38
CA ASP A 493 30.20 -26.66 -7.35
C ASP A 493 30.87 -28.04 -7.39
N VAL A 494 30.08 -29.08 -7.12
CA VAL A 494 30.53 -30.47 -7.02
C VAL A 494 31.07 -30.99 -8.35
N ASP A 495 30.54 -30.50 -9.48
CA ASP A 495 30.85 -30.99 -10.83
C ASP A 495 32.21 -30.48 -11.35
N THR A 496 32.74 -29.40 -10.76
CA THR A 496 34.00 -28.78 -11.18
C THR A 496 35.24 -29.44 -10.59
N GLY A 497 35.10 -30.17 -9.48
CA GLY A 497 36.22 -30.71 -8.70
C GLY A 497 37.10 -29.66 -8.03
N LEU A 498 36.68 -28.38 -8.03
CA LEU A 498 37.41 -27.27 -7.39
C LEU A 498 37.13 -27.22 -5.88
N THR A 499 38.08 -26.65 -5.14
CA THR A 499 38.01 -26.48 -3.68
C THR A 499 37.96 -24.99 -3.32
N CYS A 500 37.66 -24.65 -2.06
CA CYS A 500 37.63 -23.26 -1.61
C CYS A 500 38.99 -22.56 -1.78
N GLY A 501 40.11 -23.30 -1.86
CA GLY A 501 41.42 -22.75 -2.20
C GLY A 501 41.53 -22.19 -3.63
N SER A 502 40.59 -22.51 -4.52
CA SER A 502 40.48 -21.91 -5.85
C SER A 502 39.74 -20.56 -5.86
N LEU A 503 39.12 -20.17 -4.74
CA LEU A 503 38.48 -18.87 -4.60
C LEU A 503 39.55 -17.79 -4.40
N THR A 504 39.46 -16.73 -5.18
CA THR A 504 40.18 -15.47 -5.00
C THR A 504 39.19 -14.44 -4.47
N HIS A 505 39.67 -13.45 -3.71
CA HIS A 505 38.82 -12.38 -3.18
C HIS A 505 37.63 -12.88 -2.32
N ALA A 506 37.79 -14.03 -1.65
CA ALA A 506 36.79 -14.60 -0.76
C ALA A 506 36.59 -13.67 0.46
N GLU A 507 35.45 -12.99 0.51
CA GLU A 507 35.12 -12.07 1.60
C GLU A 507 33.62 -12.10 1.89
N LEU A 508 33.28 -12.32 3.17
CA LEU A 508 31.94 -12.12 3.69
C LEU A 508 31.80 -10.67 4.14
N SER A 509 30.74 -10.01 3.70
CA SER A 509 30.25 -8.75 4.23
C SER A 509 28.85 -8.96 4.83
N VAL A 510 28.66 -8.50 6.06
CA VAL A 510 27.38 -8.48 6.74
C VAL A 510 27.10 -7.03 7.13
N GLY A 511 25.97 -6.46 6.72
CA GLY A 511 25.69 -5.04 6.94
C GLY A 511 24.24 -4.75 7.27
N CYS A 512 24.03 -3.69 8.05
CA CYS A 512 22.74 -3.04 8.27
C CYS A 512 22.87 -1.55 7.87
N ALA A 513 21.85 -0.74 8.18
CA ALA A 513 21.84 0.68 7.82
C ALA A 513 23.02 1.50 8.40
N THR A 514 23.57 1.08 9.54
CA THR A 514 24.52 1.87 10.34
C THR A 514 25.91 1.24 10.46
N ALA A 515 26.06 -0.05 10.13
CA ALA A 515 27.30 -0.78 10.33
C ALA A 515 27.49 -1.86 9.25
N VAL A 516 28.76 -2.10 8.89
CA VAL A 516 29.18 -3.20 8.02
C VAL A 516 30.33 -3.94 8.72
N TRP A 517 30.30 -5.27 8.69
CA TRP A 517 31.34 -6.15 9.20
C TRP A 517 31.84 -7.02 8.05
N ALA A 518 33.16 -7.06 7.88
CA ALA A 518 33.78 -7.89 6.85
C ALA A 518 34.63 -8.99 7.47
N PHE A 519 34.60 -10.17 6.89
CA PHE A 519 35.44 -11.29 7.28
C PHE A 519 36.02 -11.97 6.05
N GLN A 520 37.34 -12.03 5.98
CA GLN A 520 38.06 -12.83 4.99
C GLN A 520 38.40 -14.18 5.61
N PRO A 521 37.69 -15.25 5.24
CA PRO A 521 38.03 -16.57 5.72
C PRO A 521 39.41 -17.02 5.21
N PRO A 522 40.16 -17.81 5.99
CA PRO A 522 41.44 -18.36 5.53
C PRO A 522 41.23 -19.28 4.32
N ALA A 523 42.10 -19.17 3.32
CA ALA A 523 42.09 -20.07 2.18
C ALA A 523 42.53 -21.48 2.62
N ASP A 524 41.72 -22.49 2.29
CA ASP A 524 42.04 -23.89 2.56
C ASP A 524 41.81 -24.71 1.29
N PRO A 525 42.87 -25.31 0.71
CA PRO A 525 42.77 -26.07 -0.53
C PRO A 525 42.12 -27.45 -0.35
N ALA A 526 41.89 -27.92 0.89
CA ALA A 526 41.36 -29.24 1.18
C ALA A 526 39.83 -29.28 1.37
N ILE A 527 39.16 -28.13 1.37
CA ILE A 527 37.74 -28.03 1.74
C ILE A 527 36.87 -27.65 0.53
N ARG A 528 35.65 -28.18 0.49
CA ARG A 528 34.66 -27.95 -0.58
C ARG A 528 33.42 -27.21 -0.09
N ALA A 529 33.27 -27.06 1.21
CA ALA A 529 32.31 -26.16 1.83
C ALA A 529 32.94 -25.49 3.05
N MET A 530 32.42 -24.32 3.42
CA MET A 530 32.93 -23.53 4.54
C MET A 530 31.81 -22.78 5.24
N VAL A 531 31.76 -22.86 6.57
CA VAL A 531 30.98 -21.97 7.41
C VAL A 531 31.79 -20.71 7.64
N VAL A 532 31.28 -19.61 7.12
CA VAL A 532 31.98 -18.33 7.09
C VAL A 532 31.66 -17.53 8.36
N ALA A 533 30.39 -17.51 8.77
CA ALA A 533 29.95 -16.86 9.98
C ALA A 533 28.67 -17.47 10.57
N GLU A 534 28.37 -17.11 11.82
CA GLU A 534 27.12 -17.47 12.50
C GLU A 534 26.48 -16.22 13.10
N LEU A 535 25.16 -16.12 12.98
CA LEU A 535 24.32 -15.23 13.78
C LEU A 535 23.65 -16.06 14.87
N TYR A 536 23.67 -15.62 16.13
CA TYR A 536 23.03 -16.37 17.21
C TYR A 536 22.40 -15.47 18.27
N ARG A 537 21.30 -15.95 18.86
CA ARG A 537 20.64 -15.32 19.99
C ARG A 537 21.49 -15.51 21.25
N HIS A 538 21.56 -14.47 22.05
CA HIS A 538 22.21 -14.45 23.35
C HIS A 538 21.39 -13.57 24.30
N ARG A 539 21.74 -13.56 25.58
CA ARG A 539 21.19 -12.60 26.55
C ARG A 539 22.29 -11.63 27.00
N SER A 540 22.01 -10.34 27.03
CA SER A 540 22.92 -9.35 27.58
C SER A 540 23.08 -9.54 29.10
N ALA A 541 24.07 -8.87 29.70
CA ALA A 541 24.26 -8.89 31.15
C ALA A 541 23.01 -8.41 31.92
N ASP A 542 22.22 -7.54 31.30
CA ASP A 542 20.96 -6.99 31.84
C ASP A 542 19.73 -7.86 31.50
N GLY A 543 19.94 -9.05 30.95
CA GLY A 543 18.89 -10.04 30.66
C GLY A 543 18.10 -9.82 29.37
N ARG A 544 18.39 -8.75 28.61
CA ARG A 544 17.73 -8.46 27.31
C ARG A 544 18.18 -9.46 26.23
N PRO A 545 17.28 -9.92 25.34
CA PRO A 545 17.72 -10.69 24.17
C PRO A 545 18.64 -9.82 23.31
N VAL A 546 19.67 -10.42 22.74
CA VAL A 546 20.57 -9.77 21.77
C VAL A 546 20.98 -10.75 20.69
N TRP A 547 21.18 -10.27 19.47
CA TRP A 547 21.82 -11.06 18.42
C TRP A 547 23.32 -10.78 18.36
N LYS A 548 24.10 -11.83 18.11
CA LYS A 548 25.55 -11.73 17.97
C LYS A 548 26.00 -12.31 16.65
N LEU A 549 27.00 -11.68 16.04
CA LEU A 549 27.71 -12.16 14.86
C LEU A 549 29.04 -12.78 15.29
N ARG A 550 29.35 -13.97 14.78
CA ARG A 550 30.62 -14.66 14.95
C ARG A 550 31.27 -14.95 13.61
N ALA A 551 32.51 -14.50 13.42
CA ALA A 551 33.35 -14.95 12.31
C ALA A 551 33.90 -16.36 12.62
N VAL A 552 33.76 -17.30 11.69
CA VAL A 552 34.12 -18.72 11.89
C VAL A 552 35.28 -19.12 10.97
N GLY A 553 35.00 -19.33 9.68
CA GLY A 553 36.00 -19.80 8.71
C GLY A 553 36.39 -21.27 8.90
N GLN A 554 35.41 -22.14 9.21
CA GLN A 554 35.62 -23.58 9.37
C GLN A 554 35.28 -24.30 8.07
N GLY A 555 36.07 -25.28 7.65
CA GLY A 555 35.87 -25.99 6.39
C GLY A 555 35.44 -27.45 6.53
N TRP A 556 34.82 -27.96 5.46
CA TRP A 556 34.37 -29.34 5.28
C TRP A 556 34.95 -29.92 3.98
N ALA A 557 35.70 -31.01 4.09
CA ALA A 557 36.33 -31.68 2.95
C ALA A 557 35.30 -32.32 2.01
N ASP A 558 34.28 -32.95 2.59
CA ASP A 558 33.26 -33.71 1.85
C ASP A 558 32.14 -32.84 1.26
N GLY A 559 32.24 -31.51 1.39
CA GLY A 559 31.35 -30.54 0.72
C GLY A 559 30.01 -30.33 1.43
N LEU A 560 29.01 -29.90 0.65
CA LEU A 560 27.71 -29.47 1.19
C LEU A 560 26.94 -30.62 1.86
N ASP A 561 27.04 -31.85 1.35
CA ASP A 561 26.29 -33.00 1.89
C ASP A 561 26.65 -33.29 3.36
N ASP A 562 27.94 -33.29 3.68
CA ASP A 562 28.40 -33.54 5.05
C ASP A 562 28.08 -32.36 5.98
N LEU A 563 28.23 -31.13 5.47
CA LEU A 563 27.81 -29.93 6.18
C LEU A 563 26.29 -29.95 6.50
N ALA A 564 25.46 -30.33 5.53
CA ALA A 564 24.01 -30.42 5.69
C ALA A 564 23.61 -31.52 6.69
N ARG A 565 24.26 -32.69 6.65
CA ARG A 565 24.04 -33.76 7.65
C ARG A 565 24.46 -33.33 9.05
N ALA A 566 25.55 -32.57 9.18
CA ALA A 566 25.99 -32.01 10.46
C ALA A 566 24.91 -31.09 11.06
N HIS A 567 24.20 -30.33 10.21
CA HIS A 567 23.07 -29.49 10.60
C HIS A 567 21.71 -30.20 10.61
N GLY A 568 21.66 -31.49 10.31
CA GLY A 568 20.48 -32.33 10.47
C GLY A 568 19.50 -32.41 9.32
N VAL A 569 19.94 -31.97 8.15
CA VAL A 569 19.22 -32.19 6.89
C VAL A 569 19.37 -33.66 6.47
N ASP A 570 18.28 -34.28 6.00
CA ASP A 570 18.33 -35.61 5.38
C ASP A 570 18.75 -35.48 3.91
N VAL A 571 20.00 -35.82 3.61
CA VAL A 571 20.59 -35.74 2.27
C VAL A 571 20.51 -37.13 1.65
N GLY A 572 19.34 -37.42 1.06
CA GLY A 572 18.95 -38.72 0.49
C GLY A 572 19.18 -38.85 -1.02
#